data_AF-A0AAJ0GE32-F1
#
_entry.id   AF-A0AAJ0GE32-F1
#
_cell.length_a   1.000
_cell.length_b   1.000
_cell.length_c   1.000
_cell.angle_alpha   90.00
_cell.angle_beta   90.00
_cell.angle_gamma   90.00
#
_symmetry.space_group_name_H-M   'P 1'
#
loop_
_entity.id
_entity.type
_entity.pdbx_description
1 polymer ?
#
loop_
_entity_poly.entity_id
_entity_poly.type
_entity_poly.pdbx_seq_one_letter_code
_entity_poly.pdbx_strand_id
1 'polypeptide(L)'
;MSDAEARHNDDDVSVKESVKDSIKEEDWSNSETQQVSGRDYDPIPDKRDMRRLGKRQELKRRFRFFSIVGYVIVLGLTWEFSLVMGAFSLANGGPAGAIWLTVFVCCGMGMVVLSMAEMASMAPTSGGQYHWVSEFAPRHLQKPLSFAVGWLCALGWQAAMPSVA
;
A
#
# COMPACT_ATOMS: atom_id res chain seq x y z
N MET A 1 -9.22 -44.31 -44.95
CA MET A 1 -8.22 -44.65 -43.91
C MET A 1 -7.48 -43.41 -43.38
N SER A 2 -7.37 -42.31 -44.15
CA SER A 2 -6.74 -41.05 -43.71
C SER A 2 -7.55 -40.21 -42.70
N ASP A 3 -8.89 -40.26 -42.73
CA ASP A 3 -9.74 -39.38 -41.89
C ASP A 3 -9.87 -39.80 -40.43
N ALA A 4 -9.68 -41.10 -40.13
CA ALA A 4 -9.75 -41.61 -38.76
C ALA A 4 -8.47 -41.29 -37.96
N GLU A 5 -7.33 -41.29 -38.64
CA GLU A 5 -6.03 -41.01 -38.03
C GLU A 5 -5.83 -39.50 -37.75
N ALA A 6 -6.39 -38.64 -38.61
CA ALA A 6 -6.41 -37.19 -38.40
C ALA A 6 -7.22 -36.80 -37.15
N ARG A 7 -8.42 -37.39 -36.97
CA ARG A 7 -9.27 -37.11 -35.80
C ARG A 7 -8.65 -37.58 -34.48
N HIS A 8 -7.98 -38.73 -34.49
CA HIS A 8 -7.30 -39.25 -33.30
C HIS A 8 -6.15 -38.33 -32.83
N ASN A 9 -5.40 -37.76 -33.78
CA ASN A 9 -4.31 -36.84 -33.48
C ASN A 9 -4.80 -35.49 -32.95
N ASP A 10 -5.97 -35.01 -33.41
CA ASP A 10 -6.56 -33.76 -32.92
C ASP A 10 -7.07 -33.88 -31.47
N ASP A 11 -7.65 -35.03 -31.12
CA ASP A 11 -8.08 -35.33 -29.75
C ASP A 11 -6.88 -35.38 -28.78
N ASP A 12 -5.77 -35.98 -29.21
CA ASP A 12 -4.53 -36.06 -28.42
C ASP A 12 -3.88 -34.68 -28.21
N VAL A 13 -3.98 -33.78 -29.19
CA VAL A 13 -3.45 -32.41 -29.08
C VAL A 13 -4.30 -31.59 -28.11
N SER A 14 -5.63 -31.69 -28.19
CA SER A 14 -6.55 -30.97 -27.29
C SER A 14 -6.39 -31.40 -25.83
N VAL A 15 -6.23 -32.70 -25.59
CA VAL A 15 -5.97 -33.23 -24.24
C VAL A 15 -4.63 -32.73 -23.70
N LYS A 16 -3.58 -32.70 -24.53
CA LYS A 16 -2.26 -32.20 -24.11
C LYS A 16 -2.28 -30.71 -23.77
N GLU A 17 -3.03 -29.89 -24.50
CA GLU A 17 -3.20 -28.47 -24.18
C GLU A 17 -3.98 -28.28 -22.88
N SER A 18 -5.10 -28.98 -22.70
CA SER A 18 -5.89 -28.91 -21.46
C SER A 18 -5.10 -29.35 -20.22
N VAL A 19 -4.30 -30.41 -20.32
CA VAL A 19 -3.40 -30.87 -19.25
C VAL A 19 -2.31 -29.83 -18.98
N LYS A 20 -1.72 -29.23 -20.03
CA LYS A 20 -0.67 -28.21 -19.89
C LYS A 20 -1.18 -26.92 -19.24
N ASP A 21 -2.42 -26.54 -19.54
CA ASP A 21 -3.08 -25.39 -18.92
C ASP A 21 -3.47 -25.68 -17.48
N SER A 22 -3.90 -26.92 -17.18
CA SER A 22 -4.17 -27.36 -15.79
C SER A 22 -2.90 -27.37 -14.93
N ILE A 23 -1.77 -27.86 -15.48
CA ILE A 23 -0.46 -27.84 -14.82
C ILE A 23 0.03 -26.40 -14.62
N LYS A 24 -0.18 -25.50 -15.61
CA LYS A 24 0.17 -24.08 -15.47
C LYS A 24 -0.68 -23.35 -14.44
N GLU A 25 -1.97 -23.63 -14.35
CA GLU A 25 -2.89 -23.10 -13.34
C GLU A 25 -2.50 -23.61 -11.93
N GLU A 26 -2.14 -24.89 -11.81
CA GLU A 26 -1.63 -25.48 -10.57
C GLU A 26 -0.27 -24.87 -10.15
N ASP A 27 0.65 -24.67 -11.09
CA ASP A 27 1.97 -24.05 -10.84
C ASP A 27 1.86 -22.56 -10.48
N TRP A 28 0.92 -21.82 -11.09
CA TRP A 28 0.62 -20.44 -10.71
C TRP A 28 0.05 -20.36 -9.29
N SER A 29 -0.88 -21.26 -8.94
CA SER A 29 -1.45 -21.40 -7.60
C SER A 29 -0.40 -21.77 -6.54
N ASN A 30 0.54 -22.67 -6.87
CA ASN A 30 1.60 -23.11 -5.96
C ASN A 30 2.71 -22.06 -5.77
N SER A 31 3.09 -21.35 -6.84
CA SER A 31 4.12 -20.31 -6.78
C SER A 31 3.69 -19.06 -5.99
N GLU A 32 2.41 -18.71 -5.98
CA GLU A 32 1.86 -17.67 -5.09
C GLU A 32 1.82 -18.09 -3.61
N THR A 33 1.89 -19.39 -3.33
CA THR A 33 1.73 -19.95 -1.96
C THR A 33 3.08 -20.12 -1.24
N GLN A 34 4.21 -20.12 -1.95
CA GLN A 34 5.53 -20.37 -1.37
C GLN A 34 6.31 -19.12 -0.91
N GLN A 35 5.65 -18.08 -0.38
CA GLN A 35 6.38 -16.97 0.27
C GLN A 35 5.85 -16.65 1.68
N VAL A 36 6.74 -16.93 2.66
CA VAL A 36 6.63 -16.92 4.14
C VAL A 36 5.79 -18.06 4.73
N SER A 37 6.40 -19.24 4.68
CA SER A 37 5.99 -20.51 5.30
C SER A 37 6.12 -20.52 6.84
N GLY A 38 5.52 -19.55 7.55
CA GLY A 38 5.65 -19.50 9.00
C GLY A 38 4.41 -19.16 9.82
N ARG A 39 3.30 -18.75 9.20
CA ARG A 39 2.10 -18.31 9.94
C ARG A 39 0.81 -18.61 9.19
N ASP A 40 -0.20 -19.09 9.92
CA ASP A 40 -1.57 -19.25 9.44
C ASP A 40 -2.13 -17.91 8.97
N TYR A 41 -2.12 -17.70 7.65
CA TYR A 41 -2.75 -16.58 6.99
C TYR A 41 -4.17 -16.99 6.60
N ASP A 42 -5.17 -16.27 7.10
CA ASP A 42 -6.56 -16.45 6.69
C ASP A 42 -6.88 -15.52 5.50
N PRO A 43 -7.13 -16.06 4.29
CA PRO A 43 -7.44 -15.26 3.10
C PRO A 43 -8.88 -14.73 3.05
N ILE A 44 -9.79 -15.23 3.88
CA ILE A 44 -11.23 -14.92 3.82
C ILE A 44 -11.52 -13.42 4.02
N PRO A 45 -11.00 -12.74 5.07
CA PRO A 45 -11.25 -11.31 5.27
C PRO A 45 -10.68 -10.45 4.15
N ASP A 46 -9.42 -10.68 3.75
CA ASP A 46 -8.76 -9.91 2.69
C ASP A 46 -9.51 -10.05 1.35
N LYS A 47 -9.92 -11.28 0.98
CA LYS A 47 -10.75 -11.53 -0.23
C LYS A 47 -12.12 -10.85 -0.16
N ARG A 48 -12.71 -10.69 1.02
CA ARG A 48 -14.00 -9.99 1.20
C ARG A 48 -13.83 -8.49 0.94
N ASP A 49 -12.77 -7.90 1.44
CA ASP A 49 -12.51 -6.47 1.29
C ASP A 49 -12.12 -6.10 -0.13
N MET A 50 -11.31 -6.91 -0.82
CA MET A 50 -11.03 -6.68 -2.25
C MET A 50 -12.25 -6.88 -3.15
N ARG A 51 -13.11 -7.85 -2.82
CA ARG A 51 -14.37 -8.06 -3.56
C ARG A 51 -15.32 -6.87 -3.43
N ARG A 52 -15.36 -6.19 -2.28
CA ARG A 52 -16.15 -4.95 -2.09
C ARG A 52 -15.66 -3.81 -2.97
N LEU A 53 -14.35 -3.77 -3.24
CA LEU A 53 -13.72 -2.78 -4.11
C LEU A 53 -13.73 -3.20 -5.60
N GLY A 54 -14.29 -4.37 -5.93
CA GLY A 54 -14.25 -4.91 -7.30
C GLY A 54 -12.84 -5.26 -7.80
N LYS A 55 -11.89 -5.46 -6.89
CA LYS A 55 -10.49 -5.79 -7.22
C LYS A 55 -10.20 -7.27 -6.93
N ARG A 56 -9.28 -7.86 -7.69
CA ARG A 56 -8.71 -9.18 -7.38
C ARG A 56 -7.65 -9.01 -6.29
N GLN A 57 -7.65 -9.90 -5.30
CA GLN A 57 -6.63 -9.92 -4.25
C GLN A 57 -5.31 -10.45 -4.83
N GLU A 58 -4.35 -9.57 -5.05
CA GLU A 58 -3.00 -9.94 -5.53
C GLU A 58 -1.96 -9.94 -4.39
N LEU A 59 -2.15 -9.10 -3.35
CA LEU A 59 -1.14 -8.87 -2.30
C LEU A 59 -1.53 -9.50 -0.97
N LYS A 60 -0.72 -10.37 -0.38
CA LYS A 60 -0.98 -10.94 0.96
C LYS A 60 -0.52 -10.00 2.08
N ARG A 61 -1.28 -9.84 3.16
CA ARG A 61 -0.88 -9.03 4.32
C ARG A 61 0.27 -9.69 5.10
N ARG A 62 1.48 -9.10 5.04
CA ARG A 62 2.71 -9.64 5.65
C ARG A 62 3.02 -9.08 7.05
N PHE A 63 2.61 -7.85 7.34
CA PHE A 63 2.90 -7.17 8.61
C PHE A 63 1.76 -7.33 9.63
N ARG A 64 2.10 -7.65 10.88
CA ARG A 64 1.17 -7.60 12.03
C ARG A 64 1.05 -6.18 12.55
N PHE A 65 -0.02 -5.89 13.29
CA PHE A 65 -0.26 -4.59 13.90
C PHE A 65 0.97 -4.02 14.64
N PHE A 66 1.56 -4.76 15.60
CA PHE A 66 2.74 -4.27 16.31
C PHE A 66 3.97 -4.06 15.41
N SER A 67 4.14 -4.88 14.37
CA SER A 67 5.23 -4.74 13.43
C SER A 67 5.06 -3.50 12.54
N ILE A 68 3.83 -3.19 12.13
CA ILE A 68 3.55 -2.00 11.32
C ILE A 68 3.65 -0.73 12.17
N VAL A 69 3.21 -0.77 13.42
CA VAL A 69 3.36 0.34 14.37
C VAL A 69 4.84 0.64 14.60
N GLY A 70 5.67 -0.37 14.87
CA GLY A 70 7.10 -0.20 15.03
C GLY A 70 7.77 0.38 13.77
N TYR A 71 7.37 -0.13 12.59
CA TYR A 71 7.86 0.40 11.32
C TYR A 71 7.52 1.88 11.12
N VAL A 72 6.29 2.30 11.42
CA VAL A 72 5.85 3.70 11.30
C VAL A 72 6.59 4.62 12.29
N ILE A 73 6.83 4.17 13.53
CA ILE A 73 7.59 4.95 14.53
C ILE A 73 9.02 5.19 14.04
N VAL A 74 9.68 4.14 13.54
CA VAL A 74 11.06 4.24 13.03
C VAL A 74 11.13 5.08 11.75
N LEU A 75 10.21 4.87 10.81
CA LEU A 75 10.15 5.66 9.58
C LEU A 75 9.85 7.14 9.82
N GLY A 76 9.02 7.44 10.82
CA GLY A 76 8.58 8.80 11.09
C GLY A 76 9.71 9.70 11.59
N LEU A 77 10.74 9.14 12.23
CA LEU A 77 11.88 9.86 12.84
C LEU A 77 11.45 11.11 13.65
N THR A 78 10.21 11.12 14.15
CA THR A 78 9.55 12.30 14.70
C THR A 78 10.17 12.75 16.01
N TRP A 79 10.78 11.81 16.74
CA TRP A 79 11.48 12.10 17.98
C TRP A 79 12.78 12.89 17.74
N GLU A 80 13.55 12.56 16.69
CA GLU A 80 14.76 13.29 16.32
C GLU A 80 14.42 14.72 15.89
N PHE A 81 13.39 14.86 15.05
CA PHE A 81 12.95 16.17 14.60
C PHE A 81 12.42 17.04 15.74
N SER A 82 11.71 16.45 16.71
CA SER A 82 11.24 17.17 17.90
C SER A 82 12.38 17.72 18.75
N LEU A 83 13.49 16.98 18.89
CA LEU A 83 14.65 17.43 19.66
C LEU A 83 15.35 18.61 18.98
N VAL A 84 15.56 18.54 17.67
CA VAL A 84 16.20 19.60 16.88
C VAL A 84 15.31 20.86 16.88
N MET A 85 14.03 20.71 16.54
CA MET A 85 13.10 21.83 16.46
C MET A 85 12.79 22.43 17.84
N GLY A 86 12.86 21.64 18.90
CA GLY A 86 12.64 22.10 20.27
C GLY A 86 13.59 23.23 20.68
N ALA A 87 14.87 23.14 20.30
CA ALA A 87 15.86 24.18 20.58
C ALA A 87 15.52 25.50 19.86
N PHE A 88 15.13 25.43 18.58
CA PHE A 88 14.71 26.60 17.80
C PHE A 88 13.40 27.19 18.30
N SER A 89 12.44 26.35 18.69
CA SER A 89 11.15 26.78 19.23
C SER A 89 11.32 27.52 20.56
N LEU A 90 12.21 27.04 21.43
CA LEU A 90 12.51 27.69 22.70
C LEU A 90 13.23 29.02 22.51
N ALA A 91 14.16 29.10 21.55
CA ALA A 91 14.90 30.33 21.24
C ALA A 91 14.01 31.45 20.66
N ASN A 92 13.03 31.10 19.82
CA ASN A 92 12.18 32.09 19.14
C ASN A 92 10.82 32.36 19.82
N GLY A 93 10.22 31.34 20.45
CA GLY A 93 8.87 31.41 21.03
C GLY A 93 8.82 31.36 22.56
N GLY A 94 9.97 31.17 23.21
CA GLY A 94 10.05 30.97 24.65
C GLY A 94 9.38 29.66 25.12
N PRO A 95 9.39 29.38 26.45
CA PRO A 95 8.87 28.12 26.98
C PRO A 95 7.36 27.94 26.76
N ALA A 96 6.60 29.03 26.86
CA ALA A 96 5.16 29.03 26.64
C ALA A 96 4.81 28.77 25.16
N GLY A 97 5.52 29.43 24.24
CA GLY A 97 5.31 29.22 22.80
C GLY A 97 5.63 27.80 22.39
N ALA A 98 6.73 27.22 22.90
CA ALA A 98 7.10 25.85 22.61
C ALA A 98 6.00 24.84 23.02
N ILE A 99 5.49 24.94 24.24
CA ILE A 99 4.47 23.98 24.74
C ILE A 99 3.15 24.11 23.97
N TRP A 100 2.63 25.34 23.82
CA TRP A 100 1.33 25.54 23.19
C TRP A 100 1.35 25.28 21.68
N LEU A 101 2.43 25.63 20.99
CA LEU A 101 2.58 25.31 19.56
C LEU A 101 2.70 23.80 19.35
N THR A 102 3.45 23.09 20.19
CA THR A 102 3.53 21.62 20.10
C THR A 102 2.15 20.98 20.26
N VAL A 103 1.36 21.40 21.26
CA VAL A 103 0.00 20.85 21.46
C VAL A 103 -0.91 21.14 20.25
N PHE A 104 -0.86 22.37 19.73
CA PHE A 104 -1.64 22.76 18.56
C PHE A 104 -1.28 21.95 17.31
N VAL A 105 0.02 21.79 17.05
CA VAL A 105 0.53 21.00 15.92
C VAL A 105 0.17 19.52 16.07
N CYS A 106 0.29 18.95 17.28
CA CYS A 106 -0.13 17.57 17.55
C CYS A 106 -1.63 17.38 17.29
N CYS A 107 -2.47 18.33 17.69
CA CYS A 107 -3.91 18.28 17.44
C CYS A 107 -4.22 18.35 15.94
N GLY A 108 -3.65 19.32 15.23
CA GLY A 108 -3.85 19.50 13.80
C GLY A 108 -3.38 18.28 12.99
N MET A 109 -2.17 17.78 13.28
CA MET A 109 -1.65 16.57 12.62
C MET A 109 -2.46 15.33 13.01
N GLY A 110 -2.94 15.25 14.25
CA GLY A 110 -3.83 14.18 14.70
C GLY A 110 -5.12 14.11 13.87
N MET A 111 -5.75 15.25 13.58
CA MET A 111 -6.93 15.30 12.70
C MET A 111 -6.62 14.83 11.28
N VAL A 112 -5.46 15.24 10.72
CA VAL A 112 -5.02 14.79 9.38
C VAL A 112 -4.83 13.28 9.34
N VAL A 113 -4.15 12.71 10.34
CA VAL A 113 -3.92 11.26 10.45
C VAL A 113 -5.25 10.52 10.64
N LEU A 114 -6.20 11.08 11.41
CA LEU A 114 -7.51 10.49 11.61
C LEU A 114 -8.32 10.44 10.30
N SER A 115 -8.30 11.51 9.51
CA SER A 115 -8.92 11.51 8.17
C SER A 115 -8.27 10.47 7.24
N MET A 116 -6.94 10.30 7.29
CA MET A 116 -6.27 9.23 6.56
C MET A 116 -6.65 7.83 7.07
N ALA A 117 -6.91 7.66 8.37
CA ALA A 117 -7.37 6.41 8.93
C ALA A 117 -8.78 6.04 8.43
N GLU A 118 -9.67 7.01 8.25
CA GLU A 118 -10.99 6.80 7.63
C GLU A 118 -10.86 6.34 6.18
N MET A 119 -10.00 7.00 5.40
CA MET A 119 -9.72 6.60 4.01
C MET A 119 -9.12 5.19 3.92
N ALA A 120 -8.16 4.87 4.80
CA ALA A 120 -7.56 3.54 4.88
C ALA A 120 -8.58 2.45 5.26
N SER A 121 -9.61 2.81 6.03
CA SER A 121 -10.69 1.90 6.40
C SER A 121 -11.67 1.64 5.25
N MET A 122 -11.92 2.64 4.40
CA MET A 122 -12.78 2.49 3.22
C MET A 122 -12.09 1.72 2.08
N ALA A 123 -10.81 2.00 1.85
CA ALA A 123 -10.02 1.41 0.78
C ALA A 123 -8.71 0.82 1.34
N PRO A 124 -8.74 -0.40 1.91
CA PRO A 124 -7.56 -1.11 2.41
C PRO A 124 -6.70 -1.67 1.26
N THR A 125 -6.32 -0.80 0.32
CA THR A 125 -5.49 -1.11 -0.85
C THR A 125 -4.05 -0.72 -0.59
N SER A 126 -3.08 -1.46 -1.11
CA SER A 126 -1.63 -1.22 -0.92
C SER A 126 -1.07 0.00 -1.68
N GLY A 127 -1.93 0.88 -2.22
CA GLY A 127 -1.56 1.97 -3.11
C GLY A 127 -1.29 3.33 -2.47
N GLY A 128 -1.40 3.47 -1.14
CA GLY A 128 -1.08 4.73 -0.44
C GLY A 128 -1.89 5.96 -0.91
N GLN A 129 -1.41 7.15 -0.56
CA GLN A 129 -2.12 8.42 -0.76
C GLN A 129 -2.44 8.70 -2.24
N TYR A 130 -1.52 8.42 -3.16
CA TYR A 130 -1.72 8.69 -4.60
C TYR A 130 -2.80 7.80 -5.22
N HIS A 131 -2.99 6.59 -4.68
CA HIS A 131 -4.03 5.67 -5.12
C HIS A 131 -5.42 6.10 -4.61
N TRP A 132 -5.52 6.55 -3.37
CA TRP A 132 -6.76 7.12 -2.84
C TRP A 132 -7.21 8.34 -3.66
N VAL A 133 -6.25 9.19 -4.07
CA VAL A 133 -6.54 10.33 -4.94
C VAL A 133 -7.09 9.89 -6.31
N SER A 134 -6.57 8.82 -6.91
CA SER A 134 -7.13 8.31 -8.17
C SER A 134 -8.51 7.68 -7.99
N GLU A 135 -8.80 7.11 -6.82
CA GLU A 135 -10.08 6.44 -6.54
C GLU A 135 -11.19 7.46 -6.24
N PHE A 136 -10.86 8.55 -5.52
CA PHE A 136 -11.84 9.59 -5.16
C PHE A 136 -11.94 10.75 -6.17
N ALA A 137 -10.99 10.91 -7.09
CA ALA A 137 -11.05 11.97 -8.11
C ALA A 137 -11.99 11.62 -9.28
N PRO A 138 -12.66 12.61 -9.88
CA PRO A 138 -13.50 12.42 -11.06
C PRO A 138 -12.66 11.98 -12.26
N ARG A 139 -13.21 11.10 -13.12
CA ARG A 139 -12.51 10.37 -14.20
C ARG A 139 -11.61 11.23 -15.12
N HIS A 140 -11.96 12.50 -15.32
CA HIS A 140 -11.20 13.42 -16.16
C HIS A 140 -9.92 13.94 -15.48
N LEU A 141 -9.83 13.88 -14.15
CA LEU A 141 -8.78 14.50 -13.33
C LEU A 141 -7.95 13.49 -12.52
N GLN A 142 -8.30 12.20 -12.54
CA GLN A 142 -7.61 11.13 -11.78
C GLN A 142 -6.09 11.07 -12.04
N LYS A 143 -5.68 11.00 -13.32
CA LYS A 143 -4.27 10.88 -13.72
C LYS A 143 -3.43 12.11 -13.32
N PRO A 144 -3.82 13.35 -13.65
CA PRO A 144 -3.01 14.52 -13.31
C PRO A 144 -2.97 14.78 -11.79
N LEU A 145 -4.07 14.56 -11.05
CA LEU A 145 -4.07 14.73 -9.60
C LEU A 145 -3.18 13.71 -8.89
N SER A 146 -3.27 12.43 -9.24
CA SER A 146 -2.39 11.40 -8.66
C SER A 146 -0.93 11.63 -9.01
N PHE A 147 -0.63 12.10 -10.23
CA PHE A 147 0.72 12.48 -10.62
C PHE A 147 1.22 13.68 -9.81
N ALA A 148 0.42 14.73 -9.66
CA ALA A 148 0.77 15.90 -8.87
C ALA A 148 1.01 15.54 -7.40
N VAL A 149 0.14 14.73 -6.78
CA VAL A 149 0.30 14.29 -5.38
C VAL A 149 1.55 13.42 -5.20
N GLY A 150 1.80 12.49 -6.12
CA GLY A 150 3.03 11.70 -6.12
C GLY A 150 4.28 12.56 -6.28
N TRP A 151 4.25 13.53 -7.18
CA TRP A 151 5.37 14.44 -7.44
C TRP A 151 5.64 15.39 -6.27
N LEU A 152 4.59 15.94 -5.65
CA LEU A 152 4.71 16.78 -4.46
C LEU A 152 5.29 15.99 -3.27
N CYS A 153 4.89 14.72 -3.11
CA CYS A 153 5.49 13.84 -2.10
C CYS A 153 6.99 13.61 -2.37
N ALA A 154 7.36 13.32 -3.62
CA ALA A 154 8.75 13.15 -4.02
C ALA A 154 9.57 14.42 -3.77
N LEU A 155 9.07 15.59 -4.17
CA LEU A 155 9.73 16.87 -3.92
C LEU A 155 9.85 17.17 -2.42
N GLY A 156 8.83 16.85 -1.62
CA GLY A 156 8.89 17.01 -0.16
C GLY A 156 10.04 16.23 0.47
N TRP A 157 10.21 14.97 0.08
CA TRP A 157 11.34 14.14 0.53
C TRP A 157 12.69 14.63 0.02
N GLN A 158 12.75 15.06 -1.25
CA GLN A 158 13.99 15.58 -1.83
C GLN A 158 14.40 16.92 -1.23
N ALA A 159 13.45 17.79 -0.87
CA ALA A 159 13.72 19.09 -0.24
C ALA A 159 14.10 18.98 1.24
N ALA A 160 13.63 17.93 1.94
CA ALA A 160 14.00 17.68 3.32
C ALA A 160 15.49 17.36 3.49
N MET A 161 16.08 16.61 2.55
CA MET A 161 17.49 16.19 2.59
C MET A 161 18.51 17.35 2.63
N PRO A 162 18.43 18.38 1.76
CA PRO A 162 19.34 19.52 1.81
C PRO A 162 19.03 20.51 2.94
N SER A 163 17.81 20.50 3.51
CA SER A 163 17.45 21.43 4.59
C SER A 163 18.16 21.14 5.93
N VAL A 164 18.70 19.94 6.10
CA VAL A 164 19.39 19.52 7.34
C VAL A 164 20.92 19.65 7.26
N ALA A 165 21.46 20.03 6.09
CA ALA A 165 22.88 20.32 5.88
C ALA A 165 23.16 21.82 5.99
#